data_AF-G0EGH2-F1
#
_entry.id   AF-G0EGH2-F1
#
_cell.length_a   1.000
_cell.length_b   1.000
_cell.length_c   1.000
_cell.angle_alpha   90.00
_cell.angle_beta   90.00
_cell.angle_gamma   90.00
#
_symmetry.space_group_name_H-M   'P 1'
#
loop_
_entity.id
_entity.type
_entity.pdbx_description
1 polymer ?
#
loop_
_entity_poly.entity_id
_entity_poly.type
_entity_poly.pdbx_seq_one_letter_code
_entity_poly.pdbx_strand_id
1 'polypeptide(L)'
;MGVVVETRVGRKRVVVIPKAVAEAVGLVEGQRVRIRAEDGRIIIEPVRDALWLALHGRRIGYIPAEDVEEESLREQERLASTT
;
A
#
# COMPACT_ATOMS: atom_id res chain seq x y z
N MET A 1 -8.37 18.45 -2.00
CA MET A 1 -9.13 18.95 -3.16
C MET A 1 -9.61 17.75 -3.96
N GLY A 2 -10.88 17.73 -4.38
CA GLY A 2 -11.39 16.69 -5.28
C GLY A 2 -11.11 17.06 -6.73
N VAL A 3 -10.59 16.12 -7.52
CA VAL A 3 -10.39 16.28 -8.97
C VAL A 3 -11.45 15.44 -9.68
N VAL A 4 -12.22 16.07 -10.58
CA VAL A 4 -13.25 15.40 -11.37
C VAL A 4 -12.90 15.55 -12.84
N VAL A 5 -12.84 14.43 -13.56
CA VAL A 5 -12.55 14.39 -15.00
C VAL A 5 -13.47 13.35 -15.65
N GLU A 6 -14.08 13.71 -16.77
CA GLU A 6 -14.86 12.77 -17.58
C GLU A 6 -13.96 12.03 -18.57
N THR A 7 -14.20 10.74 -18.74
CA THR A 7 -13.47 9.90 -19.70
C THR A 7 -14.39 8.82 -20.25
N ARG A 8 -13.95 8.16 -21.32
CA ARG A 8 -14.70 7.09 -21.98
C ARG A 8 -14.21 5.71 -21.54
N VAL A 9 -15.13 4.76 -21.48
CA VAL A 9 -14.80 3.34 -21.30
C VAL A 9 -14.29 2.79 -22.63
N GLY A 10 -13.07 2.28 -22.62
CA GLY A 10 -12.44 1.64 -23.77
C GLY A 10 -12.87 0.17 -23.95
N ARG A 11 -12.19 -0.50 -24.88
CA ARG A 11 -12.35 -1.94 -25.08
C ARG A 11 -12.04 -2.71 -23.80
N LYS A 12 -12.68 -3.86 -23.62
CA LYS A 12 -12.54 -4.72 -22.44
C LYS A 12 -12.88 -4.04 -21.10
N ARG A 13 -13.58 -2.89 -21.11
CA ARG A 13 -13.93 -2.08 -19.93
C ARG A 13 -12.74 -1.36 -19.28
N VAL A 14 -11.70 -1.06 -20.06
CA VAL A 14 -10.56 -0.28 -19.58
C VAL A 14 -10.96 1.19 -19.43
N VAL A 15 -10.73 1.75 -18.26
CA VAL A 15 -10.84 3.19 -18.02
C VAL A 15 -9.43 3.72 -17.77
N VAL A 16 -8.99 4.67 -18.58
CA VAL A 16 -7.71 5.34 -18.36
C VAL A 16 -7.91 6.36 -17.25
N ILE A 17 -7.20 6.17 -16.13
CA ILE A 17 -7.20 7.12 -15.02
C ILE A 17 -6.31 8.30 -15.42
N PRO A 18 -6.84 9.54 -15.54
CA PRO A 18 -6.04 10.70 -15.87
C PRO A 18 -4.96 10.95 -14.81
N LYS A 19 -3.78 11.45 -15.22
CA LYS A 19 -2.63 11.69 -14.33
C LYS A 19 -3.01 12.49 -13.08
N ALA A 20 -3.77 13.59 -13.24
CA ALA A 20 -4.20 14.42 -12.11
C ALA A 20 -5.06 13.67 -11.08
N VAL A 21 -5.87 12.71 -11.52
CA VAL A 21 -6.67 11.87 -10.61
C VAL A 21 -5.77 10.85 -9.91
N ALA A 22 -4.88 10.19 -10.64
CA ALA A 22 -3.94 9.22 -10.08
C ALA A 22 -3.04 9.85 -8.99
N GLU A 23 -2.48 11.03 -9.26
CA GLU A 23 -1.65 11.77 -8.29
C GLU A 23 -2.45 12.17 -7.05
N ALA A 24 -3.70 12.62 -7.22
CA ALA A 24 -4.55 13.03 -6.09
C ALA A 24 -4.86 11.89 -5.11
N VAL A 25 -4.85 10.63 -5.57
CA VAL A 25 -5.09 9.44 -4.73
C VAL A 25 -3.83 8.60 -4.45
N GLY A 26 -2.66 9.03 -4.96
CA GLY A 26 -1.39 8.33 -4.76
C GLY A 26 -1.29 6.98 -5.48
N LEU A 27 -1.94 6.84 -6.64
CA LEU A 27 -1.80 5.66 -7.49
C LEU A 27 -0.50 5.73 -8.30
N VAL A 28 0.27 4.64 -8.30
CA VAL A 28 1.50 4.51 -9.09
C VAL A 28 1.43 3.31 -10.05
N GLU A 29 2.24 3.36 -11.11
CA GLU A 29 2.33 2.25 -12.06
C GLU A 29 2.80 0.96 -11.38
N GLY A 30 2.23 -0.18 -11.78
CA GLY A 30 2.54 -1.49 -11.19
C GLY A 30 1.98 -1.73 -9.79
N GLN A 31 1.32 -0.74 -9.17
CA GLN A 31 0.72 -0.88 -7.85
C GLN A 31 -0.49 -1.81 -7.88
N ARG A 32 -0.63 -2.64 -6.84
CA ARG A 32 -1.85 -3.40 -6.61
C ARG A 32 -2.97 -2.49 -6.13
N VAL A 33 -4.17 -2.66 -6.70
CA VAL A 33 -5.38 -1.95 -6.29
C VAL A 33 -6.47 -2.92 -5.89
N ARG A 34 -7.34 -2.47 -4.98
CA ARG A 34 -8.60 -3.13 -4.66
C ARG A 34 -9.71 -2.41 -5.42
N ILE A 35 -10.54 -3.17 -6.12
CA ILE A 35 -11.68 -2.65 -6.88
C ILE A 35 -12.94 -3.27 -6.29
N ARG A 36 -13.91 -2.44 -5.91
CA ARG A 36 -15.23 -2.88 -5.41
C ARG A 36 -16.35 -2.08 -6.06
N ALA A 37 -17.51 -2.71 -6.21
CA ALA A 37 -18.74 -2.05 -6.65
C ALA A 37 -19.67 -1.88 -5.44
N GLU A 38 -20.07 -0.65 -5.15
CA GLU A 38 -20.94 -0.30 -4.02
C GLU A 38 -21.77 0.93 -4.41
N ASP A 39 -23.07 0.94 -4.11
CA ASP A 39 -23.99 2.05 -4.36
C ASP A 39 -23.92 2.62 -5.80
N GLY A 40 -23.89 1.74 -6.81
CA GLY A 40 -23.80 2.14 -8.21
C GLY A 40 -22.47 2.78 -8.62
N ARG A 41 -21.44 2.70 -7.76
CA ARG A 41 -20.11 3.28 -7.98
C ARG A 41 -19.04 2.19 -8.03
N ILE A 42 -17.98 2.43 -8.79
CA ILE A 42 -16.74 1.65 -8.74
C ILE A 42 -15.76 2.42 -7.86
N ILE A 43 -15.32 1.78 -6.78
CA ILE A 43 -14.35 2.32 -5.84
C ILE A 43 -13.03 1.59 -6.07
N ILE A 44 -11.97 2.35 -6.36
CA ILE A 44 -10.62 1.84 -6.61
C ILE A 44 -9.70 2.42 -5.54
N GLU A 45 -9.07 1.56 -4.76
CA GLU A 45 -8.20 1.96 -3.65
C GLU A 45 -6.82 1.29 -3.79
N PRO A 46 -5.71 2.02 -3.58
CA PRO A 46 -4.39 1.40 -3.55
C PRO A 46 -4.29 0.42 -2.38
N VAL A 47 -3.75 -0.77 -2.64
CA VAL A 47 -3.39 -1.71 -1.59
C VAL A 47 -2.05 -1.26 -1.01
N ARG A 48 -2.08 -0.78 0.23
CA ARG A 48 -0.89 -0.32 0.96
C ARG A 48 -0.27 -1.50 1.70
N ASP A 49 0.99 -1.79 1.41
CA ASP A 49 1.76 -2.83 2.09
C ASP A 49 2.44 -2.29 3.36
N ALA A 50 3.10 -3.19 4.10
CA ALA A 50 3.79 -2.85 5.34
C ALA A 50 4.90 -1.81 5.10
N LEU A 51 5.58 -1.86 3.95
CA LEU A 51 6.63 -0.91 3.59
C LEU A 51 6.06 0.49 3.34
N TRP A 52 4.98 0.59 2.57
CA TRP A 52 4.28 1.84 2.33
C TRP A 52 3.80 2.45 3.66
N LEU A 53 3.24 1.63 4.55
CA LEU A 53 2.79 2.06 5.88
C LEU A 53 3.95 2.50 6.78
N ALA A 54 5.10 1.83 6.71
CA ALA A 54 6.29 2.23 7.45
C ALA A 54 6.83 3.59 6.99
N LEU A 55 6.79 3.84 5.67
CA LEU A 55 7.31 5.07 5.06
C LEU A 55 6.34 6.27 5.15
N HIS A 56 5.04 6.04 4.94
CA HIS A 56 4.04 7.10 4.77
C HIS A 56 2.90 7.04 5.79
N GLY A 57 2.80 5.93 6.54
CA GLY A 57 1.79 5.79 7.58
C GLY A 57 2.10 6.65 8.80
N ARG A 58 1.11 6.81 9.67
CA ARG A 58 1.33 7.43 10.97
C ARG A 58 2.27 6.55 11.78
N ARG A 59 3.31 7.13 12.38
CA ARG A 59 4.20 6.42 13.30
C ARG A 59 3.38 5.93 14.50
N ILE A 60 3.18 4.63 14.58
CA ILE A 60 2.41 3.97 15.66
C ILE A 60 3.29 3.51 16.83
N GLY A 61 4.61 3.54 16.66
CA GLY A 61 5.59 3.14 17.65
C GLY A 61 7.02 3.41 17.18
N TYR A 62 7.99 3.16 18.04
CA TYR A 62 9.40 3.22 17.72
C TYR A 62 10.14 2.10 18.44
N ILE A 63 10.99 1.41 17.71
CA ILE A 63 11.95 0.45 18.24
C ILE A 63 13.29 0.80 17.57
N PRO A 64 14.39 0.95 18.33
CA PRO A 64 15.74 1.12 17.77
C PRO A 64 16.15 -0.12 16.97
N ALA A 65 16.99 0.06 15.95
CA ALA A 65 17.49 -1.08 15.18
C ALA A 65 18.30 -2.05 16.06
N GLU A 66 19.04 -1.52 17.03
CA GLU A 66 19.84 -2.30 18.00
C GLU A 66 18.97 -3.27 18.80
N ASP A 67 17.81 -2.83 19.31
CA ASP A 67 16.89 -3.68 20.08
C ASP A 67 16.33 -4.83 19.21
N VAL A 68 16.09 -4.58 17.92
CA VAL A 68 15.63 -5.62 16.98
C VAL A 68 16.74 -6.64 16.70
N GLU A 69 17.98 -6.18 16.50
CA GLU A 69 19.14 -7.06 16.30
C GLU A 69 19.43 -7.91 17.53
N GLU A 70 19.40 -7.31 18.73
CA GLU A 70 19.66 -8.03 19.97
C GLU A 70 18.67 -9.17 20.19
N GLU A 71 17.37 -8.94 19.95
CA GLU A 71 16.36 -10.00 20.04
C GLU A 71 16.60 -11.09 18.99
N SER A 72 16.86 -10.69 17.74
CA SER A 72 17.16 -11.61 16.64
C SER A 72 18.35 -12.54 16.94
N LEU A 73 19.41 -12.02 17.54
CA LEU A 73 20.58 -12.81 17.95
C LEU A 73 20.22 -13.79 19.07
N ARG A 74 19.46 -13.34 20.08
CA ARG A 74 18.99 -14.19 21.19
C ARG A 74 18.10 -15.33 20.69
N GLU A 75 17.21 -15.07 19.73
CA GLU A 75 16.36 -16.10 19.11
C GLU A 75 17.20 -17.16 18.36
N GLN A 76 18.18 -16.71 17.57
CA GLN A 76 19.07 -17.60 16.81
C GLN A 76 19.89 -18.51 17.73
N GLU A 77 20.45 -17.96 18.81
CA GLU A 77 21.17 -18.75 19.82
C GLU A 77 20.25 -19.79 20.47
N ARG A 78 19.02 -19.41 20.81
CA ARG A 78 18.03 -20.31 21.41
C ARG A 78 17.72 -21.49 20.48
N LEU A 79 17.44 -21.21 19.21
CA LEU A 79 17.17 -22.23 18.19
C LEU A 79 18.39 -23.13 17.95
N ALA A 80 19.59 -22.55 17.91
CA ALA A 80 20.84 -23.31 17.76
C ALA A 80 21.13 -24.22 18.96
N SER A 81 20.75 -23.81 20.17
CA SER A 81 20.94 -24.59 21.40
C SER A 81 19.95 -25.75 21.60
N THR A 82 18.89 -25.82 20.78
CA THR A 82 17.82 -26.83 20.88
C THR A 82 18.00 -27.99 19.89
N THR A 83 19.05 -27.96 19.05
CA THR A 83 19.42 -29.01 18.08
C THR A 83 20.64 -29.79 18.58
#